data_AF-A0A0A2KU60-F1
#
_entry.id   AF-A0A0A2KU60-F1
#
_cell.length_a   1.000
_cell.length_b   1.000
_cell.length_c   1.000
_cell.angle_alpha   90.00
_cell.angle_beta   90.00
_cell.angle_gamma   90.00
#
_symmetry.space_group_name_H-M   'P 1'
#
loop_
_entity.id
_entity.type
_entity.pdbx_description
1 polymer ?
#
loop_
_entity_poly.entity_id
_entity_poly.type
_entity_poly.pdbx_seq_one_letter_code
_entity_poly.pdbx_strand_id
1 'polypeptide(L)'
;MASIRANCRKIMCIGRNYADHITELNNTAPKQPFFFLKPASSILVPGSGPVLRPKGVSLHYEVELGLVIGKTVRDLDPNDEEAALDAIQSYVLAIDMTARNVQDEAKKKGLPWSIAKGFDTFLPISQEIAKSRIPNPHDAFLRLSVGQNERQADSTSLMLYRIPQQLAQISRVMTLEKGDIVLTGTPKGVGQVKAGDVMRASIEVGGKEIEEGRIEVEVQDREGRTPNISLHSNITRLINMQVAEILSDINSLRVCYPTGQYDNADSIAQGHNEALALVNVHKTITGSDSSESGSALADKTPADDQTDLRRAKELVELHYEVKARHANGTVDEELYQARQDVRRILRELPTV
;
A
#
# COMPACT_ATOMS: atom_id res chain seq x y z
N MET A 1 -9.17 -22.37 -17.14
CA MET A 1 -8.06 -21.85 -16.31
C MET A 1 -7.43 -20.59 -16.89
N ALA A 2 -6.58 -20.69 -17.92
CA ALA A 2 -6.05 -19.53 -18.65
C ALA A 2 -7.17 -18.63 -19.23
N SER A 3 -8.36 -19.21 -19.48
CA SER A 3 -9.55 -18.50 -19.91
C SER A 3 -10.10 -17.50 -18.88
N ILE A 4 -10.06 -17.77 -17.57
CA ILE A 4 -10.62 -16.84 -16.57
C ILE A 4 -9.83 -15.54 -16.58
N ARG A 5 -8.50 -15.62 -16.45
CA ARG A 5 -7.63 -14.43 -16.49
C ARG A 5 -7.73 -13.69 -17.83
N ALA A 6 -7.81 -14.42 -18.95
CA ALA A 6 -7.90 -13.80 -20.28
C ALA A 6 -9.27 -13.15 -20.56
N ASN A 7 -10.35 -13.67 -19.99
CA ASN A 7 -11.71 -13.17 -20.21
C ASN A 7 -12.18 -12.18 -19.13
N CYS A 8 -11.47 -12.09 -18.01
CA CYS A 8 -11.83 -11.19 -16.91
C CYS A 8 -11.54 -9.74 -17.29
N ARG A 9 -12.59 -8.92 -17.37
CA ARG A 9 -12.45 -7.49 -17.70
C ARG A 9 -12.28 -6.65 -16.44
N LYS A 10 -13.01 -6.97 -15.37
CA LYS A 10 -12.88 -6.34 -14.06
C LYS A 10 -13.19 -7.30 -12.92
N ILE A 11 -12.64 -6.95 -11.75
CA ILE A 11 -12.83 -7.68 -10.50
C ILE A 11 -13.36 -6.67 -9.48
N MET A 12 -14.62 -6.85 -9.10
CA MET A 12 -15.29 -6.04 -8.09
C MET A 12 -15.19 -6.74 -6.74
N CYS A 13 -14.88 -6.01 -5.68
CA CYS A 13 -14.75 -6.58 -4.34
C CYS A 13 -15.56 -5.73 -3.36
N ILE A 14 -16.29 -6.38 -2.45
CA ILE A 14 -16.95 -5.70 -1.33
C ILE A 14 -16.03 -5.70 -0.10
N GLY A 15 -15.89 -4.55 0.56
CA GLY A 15 -15.22 -4.50 1.85
C GLY A 15 -16.20 -4.64 3.02
N ARG A 16 -15.74 -5.24 4.13
CA ARG A 16 -16.47 -5.33 5.40
C ARG A 16 -17.83 -6.05 5.29
N ASN A 17 -17.86 -7.22 4.67
CA ASN A 17 -19.09 -7.98 4.48
C ASN A 17 -19.37 -9.06 5.54
N TYR A 18 -18.57 -9.14 6.60
CA TYR A 18 -18.75 -10.09 7.71
C TYR A 18 -18.69 -9.34 9.05
N ALA A 19 -19.65 -9.61 9.94
CA ALA A 19 -19.79 -8.89 11.21
C ALA A 19 -18.53 -9.00 12.10
N ASP A 20 -18.02 -10.21 12.28
CA ASP A 20 -16.86 -10.45 13.14
C ASP A 20 -15.58 -9.83 12.57
N HIS A 21 -15.45 -9.77 11.24
CA HIS A 21 -14.31 -9.13 10.58
C HIS A 21 -14.32 -7.59 10.78
N ILE A 22 -15.49 -6.97 10.88
CA ILE A 22 -15.62 -5.54 11.21
C ILE A 22 -15.06 -5.27 12.61
N THR A 23 -15.42 -6.12 13.57
CA THR A 23 -14.99 -6.03 14.98
C THR A 23 -13.47 -6.23 15.10
N GLU A 24 -12.90 -7.22 14.41
CA GLU A 24 -11.45 -7.52 14.40
C GLU A 24 -10.61 -6.30 13.98
N LEU A 25 -11.09 -5.53 13.01
CA LEU A 25 -10.38 -4.35 12.51
C LEU A 25 -10.67 -3.05 13.30
N ASN A 26 -11.33 -3.14 14.47
CA ASN A 26 -11.75 -2.00 15.29
C ASN A 26 -12.48 -0.90 14.49
N ASN A 27 -13.23 -1.31 13.47
CA ASN A 27 -13.92 -0.39 12.58
C ASN A 27 -15.41 -0.33 12.92
N THR A 28 -16.03 0.83 12.72
CA THR A 28 -17.49 0.91 12.71
C THR A 28 -18.06 0.21 11.48
N ALA A 29 -19.17 -0.51 11.66
CA ALA A 29 -19.92 -1.07 10.56
C ALA A 29 -20.30 0.06 9.59
N PRO A 30 -19.94 -0.03 8.30
CA PRO A 30 -20.21 1.04 7.38
C PRO A 30 -21.73 1.12 7.14
N LYS A 31 -22.29 2.34 7.13
CA LYS A 31 -23.73 2.58 6.91
C LYS A 31 -24.23 2.07 5.55
N GLN A 32 -23.30 1.90 4.60
CA GLN A 32 -23.52 1.37 3.26
C GLN A 32 -22.31 0.50 2.89
N PRO A 33 -22.48 -0.54 2.08
CA PRO A 33 -21.36 -1.29 1.55
C PRO A 33 -20.53 -0.40 0.64
N PHE A 34 -19.22 -0.65 0.63
CA PHE A 34 -18.32 0.02 -0.29
C PHE A 34 -17.58 -1.02 -1.12
N PHE A 35 -17.23 -0.63 -2.34
CA PHE A 35 -16.62 -1.51 -3.31
C PHE A 35 -15.28 -0.95 -3.76
N PHE A 36 -14.38 -1.85 -4.15
CA PHE A 36 -13.11 -1.51 -4.79
C PHE A 36 -12.84 -2.46 -5.95
N LEU A 37 -11.89 -2.08 -6.79
CA LEU A 37 -11.48 -2.84 -7.96
C LEU A 37 -10.12 -3.51 -7.73
N LYS A 38 -9.97 -4.71 -8.29
CA LYS A 38 -8.66 -5.33 -8.55
C LYS A 38 -8.43 -5.43 -10.07
N PRO A 39 -7.20 -5.20 -10.56
CA PRO A 39 -6.88 -5.39 -11.97
C PRO A 39 -6.80 -6.89 -12.30
N ALA A 40 -7.17 -7.29 -13.53
CA ALA A 40 -7.04 -8.68 -13.97
C ALA A 40 -5.58 -9.22 -13.92
N SER A 41 -4.59 -8.32 -13.92
CA SER A 41 -3.17 -8.69 -13.75
C SER A 41 -2.85 -9.23 -12.35
N SER A 42 -3.68 -8.97 -11.33
CA SER A 42 -3.46 -9.54 -9.98
C SER A 42 -3.82 -11.02 -9.90
N ILE A 43 -4.58 -11.56 -10.86
CA ILE A 43 -5.02 -12.96 -10.86
C ILE A 43 -3.80 -13.88 -10.95
N LEU A 44 -3.65 -14.74 -9.95
CA LEU A 44 -2.71 -15.85 -9.91
C LEU A 44 -3.49 -17.15 -10.01
N VAL A 45 -3.37 -17.84 -11.14
CA VAL A 45 -4.05 -19.12 -11.36
C VAL A 45 -3.23 -20.27 -10.74
N PRO A 46 -3.86 -21.41 -10.39
CA PRO A 46 -3.15 -22.56 -9.85
C PRO A 46 -1.95 -22.98 -10.70
N GLY A 47 -0.82 -23.23 -10.05
CA GLY A 47 0.43 -23.67 -10.69
C GLY A 47 1.18 -22.58 -11.48
N SER A 48 0.73 -21.33 -11.50
CA SER A 48 1.40 -20.24 -12.24
C SER A 48 2.51 -19.51 -11.48
N GLY A 49 2.83 -19.95 -10.27
CA GLY A 49 3.88 -19.39 -9.42
C GLY A 49 3.39 -19.01 -8.02
N PRO A 50 4.25 -18.36 -7.23
CA PRO A 50 3.95 -17.92 -5.86
C PRO A 50 3.20 -16.58 -5.84
N VAL A 51 2.67 -16.23 -4.67
CA VAL A 51 2.33 -14.84 -4.35
C VAL A 51 3.61 -14.06 -4.11
N LEU A 52 3.79 -12.97 -4.85
CA LEU A 52 4.97 -12.12 -4.78
C LEU A 52 4.74 -10.96 -3.81
N ARG A 53 5.36 -11.03 -2.64
CA ARG A 53 5.35 -9.97 -1.62
C ARG A 53 6.30 -8.84 -2.03
N PRO A 54 5.83 -7.60 -2.24
CA PRO A 54 6.71 -6.48 -2.49
C PRO A 54 7.54 -6.12 -1.25
N LYS A 55 8.76 -5.61 -1.44
CA LYS A 55 9.64 -5.21 -0.34
C LYS A 55 8.96 -4.18 0.57
N GLY A 56 9.03 -4.42 1.89
CA GLY A 56 8.47 -3.53 2.90
C GLY A 56 6.94 -3.55 3.01
N VAL A 57 6.26 -4.49 2.34
CA VAL A 57 4.80 -4.66 2.46
C VAL A 57 4.44 -5.62 3.58
N SER A 58 3.52 -5.20 4.44
CA SER A 58 2.79 -6.11 5.34
C SER A 58 1.69 -6.79 4.54
N LEU A 59 1.94 -8.01 4.07
CA LEU A 59 1.03 -8.74 3.20
C LEU A 59 0.05 -9.57 4.03
N HIS A 60 -1.25 -9.36 3.83
CA HIS A 60 -2.31 -10.08 4.54
C HIS A 60 -3.16 -10.92 3.58
N TYR A 61 -3.65 -12.06 4.06
CA TYR A 61 -4.63 -12.89 3.36
C TYR A 61 -6.06 -12.56 3.79
N GLU A 62 -7.00 -12.75 2.87
CA GLU A 62 -8.43 -12.56 3.06
C GLU A 62 -9.14 -13.61 2.18
N VAL A 63 -9.56 -14.75 2.73
CA VAL A 63 -10.24 -15.81 1.94
C VAL A 63 -11.66 -15.41 1.59
N GLU A 64 -12.03 -15.50 0.32
CA GLU A 64 -13.34 -15.03 -0.17
C GLU A 64 -13.95 -16.01 -1.20
N LEU A 65 -15.28 -16.04 -1.24
CA LEU A 65 -16.01 -16.63 -2.37
C LEU A 65 -15.99 -15.63 -3.54
N GLY A 66 -15.60 -16.12 -4.72
CA GLY A 66 -15.64 -15.38 -5.97
C GLY A 66 -16.77 -15.87 -6.87
N LEU A 67 -17.51 -14.93 -7.47
CA LEU A 67 -18.58 -15.18 -8.43
C LEU A 67 -18.06 -14.87 -9.83
N VAL A 68 -18.08 -15.83 -10.75
CA VAL A 68 -17.77 -15.58 -12.16
C VAL A 68 -19.07 -15.27 -12.89
N ILE A 69 -19.17 -14.07 -13.43
CA ILE A 69 -20.39 -13.59 -14.09
C ILE A 69 -20.54 -14.21 -15.47
N GLY A 70 -21.70 -14.81 -15.73
CA GLY A 70 -22.06 -15.46 -17.00
C GLY A 70 -22.98 -14.66 -17.90
N LYS A 71 -23.83 -13.83 -17.29
CA LYS A 71 -24.82 -12.99 -17.98
C LYS A 71 -24.57 -11.53 -17.64
N THR A 72 -24.75 -10.65 -18.62
CA THR A 72 -24.62 -9.21 -18.40
C THR A 72 -25.71 -8.72 -17.46
N VAL A 73 -25.34 -8.00 -16.40
CA VAL A 73 -26.25 -7.45 -15.39
C VAL A 73 -26.08 -5.95 -15.30
N ARG A 74 -27.19 -5.22 -15.44
CA ARG A 74 -27.29 -3.76 -15.30
C ARG A 74 -28.57 -3.44 -14.53
N ASP A 75 -28.47 -2.54 -13.54
CA ASP A 75 -29.60 -2.06 -12.75
C ASP A 75 -30.50 -3.18 -12.16
N LEU A 76 -29.88 -4.25 -11.64
CA LEU A 76 -30.60 -5.39 -11.02
C LEU A 76 -31.41 -4.95 -9.80
N ASP A 77 -32.60 -5.52 -9.61
CA ASP A 77 -33.38 -5.36 -8.38
C ASP A 77 -32.71 -6.15 -7.24
N PRO A 78 -32.38 -5.52 -6.09
CA PRO A 78 -31.79 -6.23 -4.95
C PRO A 78 -32.67 -7.34 -4.36
N ASN A 79 -33.96 -7.41 -4.70
CA ASN A 79 -34.88 -8.46 -4.24
C ASN A 79 -35.06 -9.59 -5.26
N ASP A 80 -34.48 -9.48 -6.46
CA ASP A 80 -34.55 -10.52 -7.50
C ASP A 80 -33.40 -11.53 -7.34
N GLU A 81 -33.56 -12.41 -6.35
CA GLU A 81 -32.58 -13.45 -6.03
C GLU A 81 -32.39 -14.44 -7.19
N GLU A 82 -33.45 -14.77 -7.93
CA GLU A 82 -33.36 -15.69 -9.06
C GLU A 82 -32.50 -15.10 -10.17
N ALA A 83 -32.74 -13.85 -10.60
CA ALA A 83 -31.92 -13.21 -11.61
C ALA A 83 -30.47 -13.01 -11.15
N ALA A 84 -30.27 -12.66 -9.87
CA ALA A 84 -28.93 -12.53 -9.29
C ALA A 84 -28.15 -13.84 -9.37
N LEU A 85 -28.76 -14.95 -8.94
CA LEU A 85 -28.12 -16.26 -8.97
C LEU A 85 -27.96 -16.75 -10.40
N ASP A 86 -28.95 -16.58 -11.27
CA ASP A 86 -28.92 -16.95 -12.69
C ASP A 86 -27.77 -16.26 -13.46
N ALA A 87 -27.43 -15.02 -13.09
CA ALA A 87 -26.32 -14.29 -13.68
C ALA A 87 -24.94 -14.94 -13.44
N ILE A 88 -24.80 -15.77 -12.41
CA ILE A 88 -23.55 -16.45 -12.05
C ILE A 88 -23.36 -17.68 -12.95
N GLN A 89 -22.21 -17.77 -13.61
CA GLN A 89 -21.80 -18.92 -14.42
C GLN A 89 -21.19 -20.03 -13.57
N SER A 90 -20.32 -19.64 -12.65
CA SER A 90 -19.47 -20.52 -11.85
C SER A 90 -18.91 -19.76 -10.66
N TYR A 91 -18.21 -20.48 -9.79
CA TYR A 91 -17.58 -19.92 -8.61
C TYR A 91 -16.07 -20.16 -8.64
N VAL A 92 -15.34 -19.40 -7.85
CA VAL A 92 -13.94 -19.67 -7.50
C VAL A 92 -13.77 -19.43 -6.00
N LEU A 93 -12.88 -20.15 -5.35
CA LEU A 93 -12.30 -19.68 -4.09
C LEU A 93 -11.20 -18.69 -4.44
N ALA A 94 -11.08 -17.62 -3.66
CA ALA A 94 -10.08 -16.59 -3.88
C ALA A 94 -9.42 -16.18 -2.57
N ILE A 95 -8.21 -15.62 -2.67
CA ILE A 95 -7.53 -14.96 -1.56
C ILE A 95 -7.29 -13.49 -1.97
N ASP A 96 -8.01 -12.55 -1.36
CA ASP A 96 -7.82 -11.11 -1.60
C ASP A 96 -6.59 -10.58 -0.83
N MET A 97 -5.42 -10.80 -1.42
CA MET A 97 -4.17 -10.36 -0.82
C MET A 97 -4.14 -8.83 -0.70
N THR A 98 -3.73 -8.36 0.48
CA THR A 98 -3.75 -6.93 0.82
C THR A 98 -2.40 -6.49 1.35
N ALA A 99 -1.84 -5.43 0.76
CA ALA A 99 -0.71 -4.71 1.34
C ALA A 99 -1.24 -3.79 2.46
N ARG A 100 -1.37 -4.35 3.68
CA ARG A 100 -2.09 -3.72 4.79
C ARG A 100 -1.52 -2.35 5.16
N ASN A 101 -0.20 -2.24 5.27
CA ASN A 101 0.46 -0.98 5.59
C ASN A 101 0.19 0.10 4.53
N VAL A 102 0.17 -0.27 3.24
CA VAL A 102 -0.17 0.64 2.14
C VAL A 102 -1.65 1.03 2.20
N GLN A 103 -2.53 0.09 2.52
CA GLN A 103 -3.97 0.35 2.67
C GLN A 103 -4.23 1.32 3.83
N ASP A 104 -3.56 1.15 4.96
CA ASP A 104 -3.76 1.99 6.14
C ASP A 104 -3.25 3.41 5.92
N GLU A 105 -2.14 3.57 5.18
CA GLU A 105 -1.70 4.88 4.72
C GLU A 105 -2.72 5.52 3.78
N ALA A 106 -3.22 4.77 2.80
CA ALA A 106 -4.23 5.26 1.87
C ALA A 106 -5.50 5.71 2.58
N LYS A 107 -5.99 4.94 3.57
CA LYS A 107 -7.13 5.32 4.42
C LYS A 107 -6.87 6.64 5.17
N LYS A 108 -5.70 6.78 5.81
CA LYS A 108 -5.35 7.99 6.57
C LYS A 108 -5.31 9.24 5.69
N LYS A 109 -4.89 9.09 4.43
CA LYS A 109 -4.77 10.19 3.46
C LYS A 109 -5.99 10.37 2.55
N GLY A 110 -7.01 9.52 2.66
CA GLY A 110 -8.16 9.53 1.75
C GLY A 110 -7.81 9.16 0.31
N LEU A 111 -6.78 8.33 0.09
CA LEU A 111 -6.29 7.93 -1.23
C LEU A 111 -6.91 6.60 -1.72
N PRO A 112 -6.89 6.34 -3.04
CA PRO A 112 -7.38 5.08 -3.62
C PRO A 112 -6.64 3.84 -3.12
N TRP A 113 -7.35 2.72 -3.05
CA TRP A 113 -6.79 1.42 -2.60
C TRP A 113 -6.16 0.60 -3.73
N SER A 114 -6.13 1.10 -4.95
CA SER A 114 -5.67 0.38 -6.14
C SER A 114 -4.27 -0.23 -5.96
N ILE A 115 -3.34 0.50 -5.34
CA ILE A 115 -2.00 -0.02 -5.05
C ILE A 115 -2.08 -1.10 -3.98
N ALA A 116 -2.78 -0.85 -2.88
CA ALA A 116 -2.84 -1.78 -1.75
C ALA A 116 -3.48 -3.14 -2.09
N LYS A 117 -4.41 -3.16 -3.05
CA LYS A 117 -5.18 -4.34 -3.47
C LYS A 117 -4.73 -4.90 -4.83
N GLY A 118 -3.98 -4.15 -5.64
CA GLY A 118 -3.83 -4.44 -7.07
C GLY A 118 -2.43 -4.82 -7.55
N PHE A 119 -1.50 -5.19 -6.67
CA PHE A 119 -0.23 -5.76 -7.14
C PHE A 119 -0.44 -7.03 -7.96
N ASP A 120 0.50 -7.33 -8.85
CA ASP A 120 0.56 -8.63 -9.50
C ASP A 120 0.55 -9.74 -8.43
N THR A 121 -0.09 -10.87 -8.75
CA THR A 121 -0.27 -12.04 -7.86
C THR A 121 -1.11 -11.83 -6.60
N PHE A 122 -1.69 -10.64 -6.36
CA PHE A 122 -2.51 -10.38 -5.17
C PHE A 122 -3.93 -10.97 -5.22
N LEU A 123 -4.21 -11.85 -6.18
CA LEU A 123 -5.45 -12.60 -6.22
C LEU A 123 -5.20 -14.06 -6.65
N PRO A 124 -4.64 -14.89 -5.76
CA PRO A 124 -4.73 -16.34 -5.90
C PRO A 124 -6.18 -16.77 -6.03
N ILE A 125 -6.47 -17.61 -7.02
CA ILE A 125 -7.78 -18.24 -7.21
C ILE A 125 -7.66 -19.75 -7.36
N SER A 126 -8.73 -20.48 -7.06
CA SER A 126 -8.82 -21.93 -7.24
C SER A 126 -9.09 -22.32 -8.71
N GLN A 127 -9.33 -23.61 -8.93
CA GLN A 127 -10.04 -24.05 -10.14
C GLN A 127 -11.46 -23.50 -10.18
N GLU A 128 -11.97 -23.36 -11.40
CA GLU A 128 -13.36 -22.95 -11.61
C GLU A 128 -14.28 -24.04 -11.07
N ILE A 129 -15.14 -23.67 -10.14
CA ILE A 129 -16.10 -24.55 -9.50
C ILE A 129 -17.42 -24.41 -10.26
N ALA A 130 -17.89 -25.51 -10.86
CA ALA A 130 -19.17 -25.52 -11.55
C ALA A 130 -20.30 -25.10 -10.61
N LYS A 131 -21.25 -24.29 -11.10
CA LYS A 131 -22.37 -23.76 -10.30
C LYS A 131 -23.16 -24.85 -9.56
N SER A 132 -23.34 -26.01 -10.19
CA SER A 132 -24.04 -27.16 -9.61
C SER A 132 -23.36 -27.76 -8.38
N ARG A 133 -22.06 -27.49 -8.16
CA ARG A 133 -21.30 -27.96 -6.99
C ARG A 133 -21.58 -27.10 -5.75
N ILE A 134 -22.08 -25.87 -5.94
CA ILE A 134 -22.48 -24.95 -4.87
C ILE A 134 -23.94 -24.51 -5.14
N PRO A 135 -24.93 -25.39 -4.86
CA PRO A 135 -26.34 -25.08 -5.12
C PRO A 135 -26.85 -23.90 -4.29
N ASN A 136 -26.31 -23.71 -3.07
CA ASN A 136 -26.59 -22.56 -2.23
C ASN A 136 -25.27 -21.83 -1.90
N PRO A 137 -24.94 -20.71 -2.58
CA PRO A 137 -23.72 -19.95 -2.32
C PRO A 137 -23.74 -19.16 -1.00
N HIS A 138 -24.86 -19.19 -0.27
CA HIS A 138 -25.00 -18.63 1.07
C HIS A 138 -24.87 -19.68 2.19
N ASP A 139 -24.42 -20.89 1.85
CA ASP A 139 -24.15 -21.96 2.83
C ASP A 139 -22.89 -22.77 2.46
N ALA A 140 -21.94 -22.10 1.81
CA ALA A 140 -20.59 -22.62 1.65
C ALA A 140 -19.71 -22.27 2.86
N PHE A 141 -18.82 -23.17 3.27
CA PHE A 141 -17.88 -22.97 4.36
C PHE A 141 -16.48 -22.75 3.80
N LEU A 142 -15.84 -21.63 4.14
CA LEU A 142 -14.53 -21.23 3.64
C LEU A 142 -13.47 -21.47 4.72
N ARG A 143 -12.33 -22.03 4.33
CA ARG A 143 -11.18 -22.22 5.21
C ARG A 143 -9.92 -21.64 4.61
N LEU A 144 -9.03 -21.14 5.47
CA LEU A 144 -7.66 -20.80 5.13
C LEU A 144 -6.72 -21.13 6.30
N SER A 145 -5.62 -21.79 5.97
CA SER A 145 -4.50 -22.06 6.89
C SER A 145 -3.19 -21.51 6.33
N VAL A 146 -2.28 -21.21 7.26
CA VAL A 146 -0.88 -20.85 6.95
C VAL A 146 0.02 -21.88 7.62
N GLY A 147 0.72 -22.67 6.80
CA GLY A 147 1.38 -23.88 7.28
C GLY A 147 0.36 -24.86 7.85
N GLN A 148 0.50 -25.22 9.12
CA GLN A 148 -0.44 -26.12 9.83
C GLN A 148 -1.50 -25.38 10.67
N ASN A 149 -1.46 -24.05 10.72
CA ASN A 149 -2.35 -23.27 11.57
C ASN A 149 -3.57 -22.81 10.78
N GLU A 150 -4.76 -23.27 11.15
CA GLU A 150 -6.00 -22.69 10.66
C GLU A 150 -6.12 -21.25 11.13
N ARG A 151 -6.49 -20.35 10.21
CA ARG A 151 -6.55 -18.91 10.45
C ARG A 151 -7.93 -18.34 10.22
N GLN A 152 -8.59 -18.78 9.16
CA GLN A 152 -9.96 -18.41 8.82
C GLN A 152 -10.77 -19.67 8.61
N ALA A 153 -11.98 -19.72 9.17
CA ALA A 153 -12.89 -20.83 9.05
C ALA A 153 -14.31 -20.32 9.33
N ASP A 154 -15.10 -20.06 8.29
CA ASP A 154 -16.44 -19.52 8.48
C ASP A 154 -17.40 -19.77 7.31
N SER A 155 -18.70 -19.61 7.58
CA SER A 155 -19.76 -19.81 6.60
C SER A 155 -20.12 -18.51 5.86
N THR A 156 -20.36 -18.63 4.56
CA THR A 156 -20.95 -17.58 3.69
C THR A 156 -22.37 -17.17 4.11
N SER A 157 -23.03 -17.92 4.99
CA SER A 157 -24.30 -17.51 5.61
C SER A 157 -24.17 -16.25 6.46
N LEU A 158 -22.96 -15.93 6.95
CA LEU A 158 -22.67 -14.77 7.79
C LEU A 158 -22.43 -13.47 7.02
N MET A 159 -22.59 -13.48 5.68
CA MET A 159 -22.52 -12.26 4.88
C MET A 159 -23.58 -11.26 5.32
N LEU A 160 -23.15 -10.03 5.61
CA LEU A 160 -24.03 -8.91 5.97
C LEU A 160 -24.87 -8.44 4.78
N TYR A 161 -24.22 -8.32 3.62
CA TYR A 161 -24.85 -8.01 2.35
C TYR A 161 -24.83 -9.26 1.48
N ARG A 162 -26.02 -9.79 1.19
CA ARG A 162 -26.17 -11.01 0.38
C ARG A 162 -25.86 -10.74 -1.10
N ILE A 163 -25.64 -11.81 -1.87
CA ILE A 163 -25.20 -11.75 -3.26
C ILE A 163 -26.14 -10.89 -4.12
N PRO A 164 -27.48 -11.03 -4.04
CA PRO A 164 -28.39 -10.17 -4.81
C PRO A 164 -28.19 -8.68 -4.55
N GLN A 165 -28.00 -8.30 -3.28
CA GLN A 165 -27.77 -6.91 -2.89
C GLN A 165 -26.43 -6.38 -3.43
N GLN A 166 -25.37 -7.21 -3.36
CA GLN A 166 -24.06 -6.86 -3.90
C GLN A 166 -24.13 -6.64 -5.41
N LEU A 167 -24.69 -7.59 -6.17
CA LEU A 167 -24.82 -7.49 -7.62
C LEU A 167 -25.71 -6.32 -8.05
N ALA A 168 -26.80 -6.06 -7.33
CA ALA A 168 -27.66 -4.90 -7.55
C ALA A 168 -26.94 -3.58 -7.36
N GLN A 169 -26.18 -3.41 -6.27
CA GLN A 169 -25.44 -2.18 -6.02
C GLN A 169 -24.31 -1.96 -7.01
N ILE A 170 -23.56 -3.02 -7.33
CA ILE A 170 -22.50 -2.93 -8.34
C ILE A 170 -23.12 -2.57 -9.70
N SER A 171 -24.13 -3.31 -10.15
CA SER A 171 -24.72 -3.16 -11.49
C SER A 171 -25.42 -1.82 -11.71
N ARG A 172 -25.82 -1.10 -10.65
CA ARG A 172 -26.30 0.29 -10.70
C ARG A 172 -25.22 1.29 -11.07
N VAL A 173 -23.97 1.04 -10.66
CA VAL A 173 -22.83 1.93 -10.93
C VAL A 173 -22.07 1.48 -12.17
N MET A 174 -21.76 0.18 -12.27
CA MET A 174 -20.97 -0.41 -13.35
C MET A 174 -21.64 -1.70 -13.80
N THR A 175 -22.01 -1.80 -15.08
CA THR A 175 -22.52 -3.05 -15.67
C THR A 175 -21.56 -4.21 -15.39
N LEU A 176 -22.07 -5.31 -14.85
CA LEU A 176 -21.34 -6.56 -14.76
C LEU A 176 -21.48 -7.29 -16.09
N GLU A 177 -20.35 -7.63 -16.70
CA GLU A 177 -20.30 -8.30 -18.00
C GLU A 177 -19.84 -9.75 -17.82
N LYS A 178 -20.12 -10.58 -18.83
CA LYS A 178 -19.63 -11.96 -18.84
C LYS A 178 -18.11 -12.00 -18.68
N GLY A 179 -17.64 -12.83 -17.75
CA GLY A 179 -16.22 -12.99 -17.40
C GLY A 179 -15.76 -12.13 -16.23
N ASP A 180 -16.54 -11.12 -15.81
CA ASP A 180 -16.21 -10.36 -14.60
C ASP A 180 -16.26 -11.23 -13.36
N ILE A 181 -15.49 -10.83 -12.35
CA ILE A 181 -15.45 -11.52 -11.06
C ILE A 181 -15.96 -10.59 -9.97
N VAL A 182 -16.78 -11.11 -9.07
CA VAL A 182 -17.20 -10.42 -7.84
C VAL A 182 -16.70 -11.20 -6.63
N LEU A 183 -15.87 -10.58 -5.79
CA LEU A 183 -15.46 -11.14 -4.51
C LEU A 183 -16.37 -10.62 -3.39
N THR A 184 -16.82 -11.53 -2.54
CA THR A 184 -17.94 -11.32 -1.62
C THR A 184 -17.54 -10.91 -0.20
N GLY A 185 -16.27 -10.60 0.04
CA GLY A 185 -15.73 -10.27 1.35
C GLY A 185 -15.20 -11.48 2.11
N THR A 186 -14.33 -11.20 3.08
CA THR A 186 -13.64 -12.18 3.93
C THR A 186 -14.27 -12.30 5.32
N PRO A 187 -14.28 -13.52 5.92
CA PRO A 187 -14.57 -13.69 7.35
C PRO A 187 -13.43 -13.18 8.23
N LYS A 188 -13.60 -13.29 9.55
CA LYS A 188 -12.59 -12.95 10.57
C LYS A 188 -11.30 -13.80 10.44
N GLY A 189 -10.27 -13.38 11.16
CA GLY A 189 -9.00 -14.09 11.24
C GLY A 189 -8.00 -13.65 10.18
N VAL A 190 -8.12 -12.42 9.71
CA VAL A 190 -7.23 -11.84 8.69
C VAL A 190 -5.84 -11.63 9.30
N GLY A 191 -4.82 -12.20 8.68
CA GLY A 191 -3.47 -12.18 9.25
C GLY A 191 -2.38 -11.95 8.23
N GLN A 192 -1.18 -11.72 8.73
CA GLN A 192 0.01 -11.46 7.92
C GLN A 192 0.66 -12.78 7.46
N VAL A 193 1.23 -12.76 6.26
CA VAL A 193 2.13 -13.79 5.72
C VAL A 193 3.49 -13.21 5.33
N LYS A 194 4.50 -14.07 5.33
CA LYS A 194 5.89 -13.76 5.01
C LYS A 194 6.41 -14.68 3.90
N ALA A 195 7.51 -14.29 3.28
CA ALA A 195 8.19 -15.16 2.33
C ALA A 195 8.53 -16.51 2.99
N GLY A 196 8.30 -17.60 2.28
CA GLY A 196 8.41 -18.98 2.75
C GLY A 196 7.12 -19.55 3.37
N ASP A 197 6.12 -18.72 3.67
CA ASP A 197 4.82 -19.23 4.13
C ASP A 197 4.09 -19.92 2.97
N VAL A 198 3.37 -21.00 3.29
CA VAL A 198 2.46 -21.67 2.36
C VAL A 198 1.03 -21.52 2.85
N MET A 199 0.18 -20.89 2.04
CA MET A 199 -1.24 -20.74 2.29
C MET A 199 -1.99 -21.89 1.65
N ARG A 200 -2.95 -22.46 2.41
CA ARG A 200 -3.91 -23.45 1.90
C ARG A 200 -5.31 -22.96 2.15
N ALA A 201 -6.14 -22.93 1.13
CA ALA A 201 -7.54 -22.57 1.25
C ALA A 201 -8.44 -23.63 0.63
N SER A 202 -9.61 -23.84 1.22
CA SER A 202 -10.60 -24.77 0.71
C SER A 202 -12.03 -24.27 0.96
N ILE A 203 -12.96 -24.90 0.26
CA ILE A 203 -14.38 -24.62 0.33
C ILE A 203 -15.15 -25.92 0.47
N GLU A 204 -16.08 -25.95 1.42
CA GLU A 204 -16.96 -27.08 1.69
C GLU A 204 -18.42 -26.72 1.45
N VAL A 205 -19.20 -27.69 0.98
CA VAL A 205 -20.66 -27.62 0.89
C VAL A 205 -21.25 -28.88 1.50
N GLY A 206 -22.17 -28.73 2.45
CA GLY A 206 -22.76 -29.87 3.17
C GLY A 206 -21.72 -30.74 3.89
N GLY A 207 -20.65 -30.12 4.41
CA GLY A 207 -19.55 -30.81 5.11
C GLY A 207 -18.61 -31.62 4.21
N LYS A 208 -18.69 -31.43 2.88
CA LYS A 208 -17.78 -32.06 1.91
C LYS A 208 -16.98 -31.01 1.19
N GLU A 209 -15.67 -31.18 1.20
CA GLU A 209 -14.76 -30.31 0.47
C GLU A 209 -14.91 -30.48 -1.05
N ILE A 210 -14.86 -29.37 -1.77
CA ILE A 210 -14.86 -29.32 -3.23
C ILE A 210 -13.41 -29.26 -3.70
N GLU A 211 -12.96 -30.32 -4.38
CA GLU A 211 -11.57 -30.46 -4.84
C GLU A 211 -11.14 -29.31 -5.75
N GLU A 212 -12.01 -28.87 -6.66
CA GLU A 212 -11.76 -27.76 -7.56
C GLU A 212 -11.53 -26.43 -6.82
N GLY A 213 -12.08 -26.30 -5.60
CA GLY A 213 -11.93 -25.11 -4.77
C GLY A 213 -10.65 -25.04 -3.95
N ARG A 214 -9.76 -26.04 -4.04
CA ARG A 214 -8.49 -26.04 -3.32
C ARG A 214 -7.52 -25.00 -3.88
N ILE A 215 -6.86 -24.29 -2.98
CA ILE A 215 -5.71 -23.43 -3.27
C ILE A 215 -4.55 -23.90 -2.38
N GLU A 216 -3.38 -24.09 -2.98
CA GLU A 216 -2.11 -24.18 -2.26
C GLU A 216 -1.13 -23.26 -2.97
N VAL A 217 -0.60 -22.27 -2.23
CA VAL A 217 0.28 -21.26 -2.82
C VAL A 217 1.34 -20.79 -1.83
N GLU A 218 2.58 -20.76 -2.28
CA GLU A 218 3.72 -20.22 -1.54
C GLU A 218 3.76 -18.69 -1.66
N VAL A 219 4.23 -18.03 -0.61
CA VAL A 219 4.60 -16.61 -0.64
C VAL A 219 6.10 -16.47 -0.84
N GLN A 220 6.52 -15.69 -1.82
CA GLN A 220 7.93 -15.37 -2.06
C GLN A 220 8.12 -13.86 -2.09
N ASP A 221 9.32 -13.39 -1.76
CA ASP A 221 9.65 -11.98 -1.95
C ASP A 221 9.79 -11.67 -3.44
N ARG A 222 9.22 -10.54 -3.88
CA ARG A 222 9.34 -10.09 -5.26
C ARG A 222 10.77 -9.65 -5.55
N GLU A 223 11.42 -10.31 -6.50
CA GLU A 223 12.72 -9.88 -7.04
C GLU A 223 12.59 -8.64 -7.95
N GLY A 224 13.65 -7.81 -8.00
CA GLY A 224 13.75 -6.64 -8.88
C GLY A 224 13.43 -5.28 -8.24
N ARG A 225 13.52 -4.21 -9.05
CA ARG A 225 13.20 -2.84 -8.60
C ARG A 225 11.71 -2.73 -8.31
N THR A 226 11.36 -2.72 -7.04
CA THR A 226 10.02 -2.37 -6.57
C THR A 226 9.78 -0.86 -6.78
N PRO A 227 8.54 -0.41 -7.08
CA PRO A 227 8.18 0.98 -6.85
C PRO A 227 8.53 1.29 -5.39
N ASN A 228 9.17 2.42 -5.11
CA ASN A 228 9.62 2.74 -3.76
C ASN A 228 8.38 3.14 -2.92
N ILE A 229 7.71 2.16 -2.31
CA ILE A 229 6.43 2.34 -1.57
C ILE A 229 6.69 2.69 -0.10
N SER A 230 7.96 2.67 0.30
CA SER A 230 8.39 3.22 1.56
C SER A 230 8.26 4.74 1.51
N LEU A 231 7.31 5.30 2.25
CA LEU A 231 7.26 6.72 2.62
C LEU A 231 8.62 7.24 3.12
N HIS A 232 9.44 6.39 3.74
CA HIS A 232 10.79 6.75 4.20
C HIS A 232 11.78 6.95 3.04
N SER A 233 11.63 6.22 1.94
CA SER A 233 12.50 6.41 0.77
C SER A 233 12.21 7.69 0.00
N ASN A 234 10.97 8.17 0.06
CA ASN A 234 10.60 9.47 -0.49
C ASN A 234 11.18 10.59 0.36
N ILE A 235 11.36 10.42 1.68
CA ILE A 235 12.09 11.40 2.50
C ILE A 235 13.56 11.46 2.06
N THR A 236 14.26 10.34 1.89
CA THR A 236 15.65 10.35 1.40
C THR A 236 15.78 10.91 -0.03
N ARG A 237 14.80 10.62 -0.91
CA ARG A 237 14.80 11.12 -2.29
C ARG A 237 14.37 12.59 -2.40
N LEU A 238 13.44 13.05 -1.57
CA LEU A 238 13.08 14.47 -1.41
C LEU A 238 14.26 15.23 -0.81
N ILE A 239 14.93 14.70 0.22
CA ILE A 239 16.15 15.29 0.79
C ILE A 239 17.25 15.34 -0.28
N ASN A 240 17.47 14.29 -1.07
CA ASN A 240 18.50 14.30 -2.11
C ASN A 240 18.17 15.22 -3.30
N MET A 241 16.90 15.34 -3.69
CA MET A 241 16.46 16.30 -4.70
C MET A 241 16.52 17.74 -4.18
N GLN A 242 16.13 17.96 -2.93
CA GLN A 242 16.18 19.28 -2.28
C GLN A 242 17.61 19.72 -2.00
N VAL A 243 18.54 18.83 -1.63
CA VAL A 243 19.96 19.17 -1.45
C VAL A 243 20.60 19.59 -2.77
N ALA A 244 20.29 18.94 -3.89
CA ALA A 244 20.79 19.34 -5.21
C ALA A 244 20.21 20.69 -5.68
N GLU A 245 18.92 20.94 -5.45
CA GLU A 245 18.29 22.25 -5.72
C GLU A 245 18.81 23.34 -4.79
N ILE A 246 19.00 23.06 -3.49
CA ILE A 246 19.59 23.99 -2.51
C ILE A 246 21.04 24.32 -2.91
N LEU A 247 21.85 23.35 -3.32
CA LEU A 247 23.21 23.57 -3.80
C LEU A 247 23.25 24.35 -5.12
N SER A 248 22.28 24.11 -6.01
CA SER A 248 22.10 24.87 -7.24
C SER A 248 21.66 26.31 -6.96
N ASP A 249 20.71 26.52 -6.04
CA ASP A 249 20.20 27.82 -5.64
C ASP A 249 21.28 28.63 -4.90
N ILE A 250 22.05 28.02 -3.99
CA ILE A 250 23.22 28.62 -3.34
C ILE A 250 24.30 29.01 -4.36
N ASN A 251 24.55 28.17 -5.37
CA ASN A 251 25.47 28.51 -6.45
C ASN A 251 24.91 29.60 -7.40
N SER A 252 23.59 29.70 -7.56
CA SER A 252 22.94 30.75 -8.37
C SER A 252 22.81 32.09 -7.63
N LEU A 253 22.80 32.06 -6.30
CA LEU A 253 22.88 33.24 -5.42
C LEU A 253 24.27 33.92 -5.48
N ARG A 254 25.25 33.36 -6.20
CA ARG A 254 26.52 34.01 -6.57
C ARG A 254 26.37 35.24 -7.46
N VAL A 255 25.18 35.57 -7.96
CA VAL A 255 25.02 36.60 -9.01
C VAL A 255 24.20 37.83 -8.59
N CYS A 256 23.62 37.86 -7.38
CA CYS A 256 22.78 39.00 -6.98
C CYS A 256 23.15 39.56 -5.61
N TYR A 257 24.19 40.39 -5.56
CA TYR A 257 24.26 41.49 -4.61
C TYR A 257 24.38 42.81 -5.39
N PRO A 258 23.44 43.77 -5.20
CA PRO A 258 23.75 45.14 -5.57
C PRO A 258 24.86 45.61 -4.61
N THR A 259 25.90 46.23 -5.17
CA THR A 259 27.07 46.84 -4.51
C THR A 259 28.27 45.91 -4.18
N GLY A 260 29.02 45.53 -5.22
CA GLY A 260 30.42 45.97 -5.36
C GLY A 260 31.49 45.64 -4.30
N GLN A 261 31.43 44.51 -3.58
CA GLN A 261 32.60 44.00 -2.83
C GLN A 261 32.86 42.53 -3.17
N TYR A 262 34.10 42.25 -3.59
CA TYR A 262 34.58 40.91 -3.94
C TYR A 262 34.48 39.94 -2.76
N ASP A 263 34.09 38.70 -3.05
CA ASP A 263 34.11 37.56 -2.14
C ASP A 263 35.49 37.42 -1.49
N ASN A 264 35.55 37.51 -0.15
CA ASN A 264 36.73 37.03 0.56
C ASN A 264 36.70 35.49 0.50
N ALA A 265 37.83 34.87 0.18
CA ALA A 265 37.99 33.41 0.06
C ALA A 265 37.43 32.62 1.26
N ASP A 266 37.41 33.24 2.44
CA ASP A 266 36.83 32.69 3.67
C ASP A 266 35.33 32.43 3.58
N SER A 267 34.57 33.30 2.90
CA SER A 267 33.11 33.15 2.74
C SER A 267 32.74 32.00 1.80
N ILE A 268 33.54 31.79 0.76
CA ILE A 268 33.42 30.67 -0.19
C ILE A 268 33.81 29.35 0.49
N ALA A 269 34.89 29.35 1.27
CA ALA A 269 35.30 28.19 2.06
C ALA A 269 34.25 27.82 3.11
N GLN A 270 33.58 28.80 3.71
CA GLN A 270 32.56 28.59 4.73
C GLN A 270 31.26 27.99 4.15
N GLY A 271 30.79 28.47 2.99
CA GLY A 271 29.64 27.86 2.30
C GLY A 271 29.92 26.43 1.82
N HIS A 272 31.15 26.14 1.41
CA HIS A 272 31.58 24.78 1.06
C HIS A 272 31.62 23.85 2.29
N ASN A 273 32.07 24.34 3.44
CA ASN A 273 32.09 23.59 4.69
C ASN A 273 30.68 23.31 5.25
N GLU A 274 29.74 24.25 5.10
CA GLU A 274 28.34 24.07 5.49
C GLU A 274 27.63 23.03 4.60
N ALA A 275 27.93 23.03 3.29
CA ALA A 275 27.46 22.00 2.36
C ALA A 275 28.04 20.62 2.68
N LEU A 276 29.34 20.53 3.01
CA LEU A 276 30.00 19.30 3.46
C LEU A 276 29.40 18.77 4.77
N ALA A 277 29.06 19.65 5.72
CA ALA A 277 28.41 19.28 6.97
C ALA A 277 27.02 18.66 6.74
N LEU A 278 26.22 19.23 5.84
CA LEU A 278 24.91 18.68 5.46
C LEU A 278 25.05 17.31 4.76
N VAL A 279 26.08 17.12 3.94
CA VAL A 279 26.38 15.84 3.28
C VAL A 279 26.85 14.80 4.30
N ASN A 280 27.63 15.16 5.31
CA ASN A 280 28.10 14.24 6.34
C ASN A 280 26.97 13.83 7.30
N VAL A 281 26.10 14.76 7.70
CA VAL A 281 24.88 14.44 8.46
C VAL A 281 24.00 13.45 7.68
N HIS A 282 23.88 13.62 6.37
CA HIS A 282 23.17 12.67 5.50
C HIS A 282 23.81 11.27 5.51
N LYS A 283 25.13 11.17 5.32
CA LYS A 283 25.87 9.89 5.32
C LYS A 283 25.71 9.11 6.63
N THR A 284 25.72 9.82 7.76
CA THR A 284 25.53 9.23 9.10
C THR A 284 24.12 8.69 9.28
N ILE A 285 23.10 9.38 8.74
CA ILE A 285 21.70 8.95 8.80
C ILE A 285 21.43 7.77 7.86
N THR A 286 22.11 7.68 6.71
CA THR A 286 21.86 6.64 5.69
C THR A 286 22.77 5.43 5.79
N GLY A 287 23.80 5.45 6.64
CA GLY A 287 24.74 4.33 6.83
C GLY A 287 25.57 3.99 5.59
N SER A 288 25.75 4.95 4.68
CA SER A 288 26.47 4.75 3.43
C SER A 288 27.95 5.08 3.58
N ASP A 289 28.68 4.24 4.32
CA ASP A 289 30.13 4.10 4.16
C ASP A 289 30.48 2.62 4.05
N SER A 290 30.88 2.23 2.84
CA SER A 290 31.57 0.97 2.57
C SER A 290 32.99 1.29 2.10
N SER A 291 33.84 1.80 3.00
CA SER A 291 35.30 1.56 3.01
C SER A 291 36.02 2.41 4.06
N GLU A 292 36.68 1.69 4.98
CA GLU A 292 37.90 2.03 5.74
C GLU A 292 37.89 3.08 6.90
N SER A 293 38.08 2.49 8.09
CA SER A 293 38.93 2.91 9.23
C SER A 293 38.57 4.16 10.05
N GLY A 294 38.22 3.92 11.32
CA GLY A 294 38.91 4.57 12.44
C GLY A 294 38.16 5.62 13.26
N SER A 295 37.50 5.14 14.32
CA SER A 295 37.28 5.78 15.62
C SER A 295 36.11 6.79 15.82
N ALA A 296 35.42 6.57 16.96
CA ALA A 296 34.51 7.45 17.69
C ALA A 296 33.03 7.55 17.24
N LEU A 297 32.33 6.41 17.19
CA LEU A 297 30.88 6.39 17.47
C LEU A 297 30.69 6.17 18.97
N ALA A 298 30.71 7.26 19.74
CA ALA A 298 30.30 7.26 21.14
C ALA A 298 28.76 7.37 21.22
N ASP A 299 28.17 6.56 22.10
CA ASP A 299 26.77 6.43 22.50
C ASP A 299 25.85 7.61 22.12
N LYS A 300 25.03 7.46 21.06
CA LYS A 300 23.82 8.26 20.85
C LYS A 300 22.59 7.41 21.15
N THR A 301 21.65 7.98 21.90
CA THR A 301 20.40 7.30 22.28
C THR A 301 19.31 7.53 21.22
N PRO A 302 18.28 6.67 21.12
CA PRO A 302 17.16 6.86 20.17
C PRO A 302 16.40 8.20 20.34
N ALA A 303 16.54 8.86 21.49
CA ALA A 303 15.97 10.19 21.74
C ALA A 303 16.76 11.31 21.05
N ASP A 304 18.07 11.13 20.85
CA ASP A 304 18.95 12.06 20.13
C ASP A 304 18.61 12.05 18.63
N ASP A 305 18.35 10.87 18.05
CA ASP A 305 17.93 10.72 16.65
C ASP A 305 16.58 11.38 16.34
N GLN A 306 15.62 11.32 17.26
CA GLN A 306 14.32 12.00 17.08
C GLN A 306 14.44 13.53 17.19
N THR A 307 15.40 14.01 17.99
CA THR A 307 15.68 15.43 18.16
C THR A 307 16.38 15.99 16.92
N ASP A 308 17.37 15.27 16.40
CA ASP A 308 18.07 15.61 15.17
C ASP A 308 17.12 15.58 13.96
N LEU A 309 16.18 14.61 13.89
CA LEU A 309 15.15 14.56 12.86
C LEU A 309 14.14 15.72 12.94
N ARG A 310 13.79 16.15 14.16
CA ARG A 310 12.91 17.31 14.37
C ARG A 310 13.58 18.59 13.89
N ARG A 311 14.84 18.80 14.24
CA ARG A 311 15.65 19.96 13.81
C ARG A 311 15.87 20.00 12.30
N ALA A 312 16.10 18.85 11.67
CA ALA A 312 16.23 18.76 10.22
C ALA A 312 14.93 19.17 9.50
N LYS A 313 13.76 18.83 10.05
CA LYS A 313 12.47 19.27 9.51
C LYS A 313 12.26 20.77 9.65
N GLU A 314 12.58 21.33 10.83
CA GLU A 314 12.50 22.78 11.08
C GLU A 314 13.39 23.57 10.09
N LEU A 315 14.60 23.08 9.80
CA LEU A 315 15.51 23.66 8.80
C LEU A 315 14.93 23.69 7.38
N VAL A 316 14.26 22.60 6.97
CA VAL A 316 13.64 22.51 5.63
C VAL A 316 12.44 23.44 5.53
N GLU A 317 11.58 23.49 6.55
CA GLU A 317 10.43 24.40 6.59
C GLU A 317 10.87 25.87 6.53
N LEU A 318 11.88 26.26 7.31
CA LEU A 318 12.41 27.62 7.30
C LEU A 318 13.01 28.00 5.94
N HIS A 319 13.68 27.05 5.26
CA HIS A 319 14.24 27.26 3.92
C HIS A 319 13.14 27.58 2.89
N TYR A 320 12.03 26.83 2.91
CA TYR A 320 10.90 27.09 2.01
C TYR A 320 10.20 28.42 2.31
N GLU A 321 10.10 28.79 3.59
CA GLU A 321 9.54 30.08 3.99
C GLU A 321 10.40 31.26 3.51
N VAL A 322 11.73 31.16 3.63
CA VAL A 322 12.69 32.13 3.09
C VAL A 322 12.57 32.23 1.56
N LYS A 323 12.44 31.11 0.84
CA LYS A 323 12.29 31.07 -0.62
C LYS A 323 10.96 31.70 -1.09
N ALA A 324 9.86 31.43 -0.39
CA ALA A 324 8.55 32.02 -0.66
C ALA A 324 8.52 33.54 -0.41
N ARG A 325 9.17 34.00 0.66
CA ARG A 325 9.28 35.44 1.00
C ARG A 325 10.17 36.18 0.00
N HIS A 326 11.28 35.59 -0.43
CA HIS A 326 12.16 36.16 -1.46
C HIS A 326 11.46 36.30 -2.82
N ALA A 327 10.62 35.32 -3.20
CA ALA A 327 9.82 35.40 -4.44
C ALA A 327 8.80 36.55 -4.45
N ASN A 328 8.39 37.04 -3.27
CA ASN A 328 7.43 38.14 -3.11
C ASN A 328 8.08 39.52 -2.95
N GLY A 329 9.42 39.62 -3.06
CA GLY A 329 10.13 40.90 -3.07
C GLY A 329 10.25 41.61 -1.71
N THR A 330 9.88 40.97 -0.60
CA THR A 330 10.11 41.49 0.74
C THR A 330 11.57 41.26 1.14
N VAL A 331 12.37 42.32 1.13
CA VAL A 331 13.75 42.32 1.62
C VAL A 331 13.85 43.37 2.71
N ASP A 332 13.55 43.01 3.96
CA ASP A 332 13.97 43.79 5.13
C ASP A 332 13.81 42.96 6.41
N GLU A 333 14.86 42.92 7.23
CA GLU A 333 15.04 42.29 8.56
C GLU A 333 14.58 40.84 8.83
N GLU A 334 13.35 40.43 8.54
CA GLU A 334 12.85 39.09 8.89
C GLU A 334 13.56 37.97 8.12
N LEU A 335 13.95 38.23 6.86
CA LEU A 335 14.72 37.29 6.05
C LEU A 335 16.16 37.14 6.57
N TYR A 336 16.72 38.21 7.13
CA TYR A 336 18.02 38.19 7.79
C TYR A 336 17.95 37.38 9.09
N GLN A 337 16.89 37.58 9.88
CA GLN A 337 16.67 36.84 11.12
C GLN A 337 16.48 35.33 10.85
N ALA A 338 15.68 34.96 9.85
CA ALA A 338 15.53 33.56 9.42
C ALA A 338 16.87 32.92 8.99
N ARG A 339 17.74 33.67 8.29
CA ARG A 339 19.10 33.21 7.95
C ARG A 339 19.98 33.02 9.19
N GLN A 340 19.83 33.86 10.22
CA GLN A 340 20.56 33.69 11.48
C GLN A 340 20.04 32.48 12.28
N ASP A 341 18.74 32.19 12.25
CA ASP A 341 18.17 31.01 12.89
C ASP A 341 18.62 29.70 12.23
N VAL A 342 18.69 29.65 10.89
CA VAL A 342 19.31 28.53 10.16
C VAL A 342 20.75 28.30 10.62
N ARG A 343 21.55 29.37 10.69
CA ARG A 343 22.96 29.30 11.14
C ARG A 343 23.10 28.86 12.59
N ARG A 344 22.17 29.27 13.46
CA ARG A 344 22.13 28.84 14.86
C ARG A 344 21.86 27.35 14.97
N ILE A 345 20.82 26.86 14.29
CA ILE A 345 20.45 25.44 14.29
C ILE A 345 21.60 24.58 13.73
N LEU A 346 22.29 25.04 12.67
CA LEU A 346 23.45 24.33 12.11
C LEU A 346 24.65 24.24 13.07
N ARG A 347 24.86 25.22 13.96
CA ARG A 347 25.92 25.16 14.99
C ARG A 347 25.55 24.27 16.17
N GLU A 348 24.25 24.11 16.43
CA GLU A 348 23.72 23.28 17.52
C GLU A 348 23.60 21.81 17.13
N LEU A 349 23.69 21.48 15.84
CA LEU A 349 23.88 20.13 15.35
C LEU A 349 25.34 19.72 15.61
N PRO A 350 25.62 18.57 16.25
CA PRO A 350 26.97 18.15 16.53
C PRO A 350 27.75 17.97 15.23
N THR A 351 28.81 18.77 15.05
CA THR A 351 29.83 18.52 14.02
C THR A 351 30.50 17.20 14.35
N VAL A 352 30.28 16.19 13.50
CA VAL A 352 31.08 14.97 13.44
C VAL A 352 31.83 14.97 12.12
#